data_AF-A0A2E8SMN3-F1
#
_entry.id   AF-A0A2E8SMN3-F1
#
_cell.length_a   1.000
_cell.length_b   1.000
_cell.length_c   1.000
_cell.angle_alpha   90.00
_cell.angle_beta   90.00
_cell.angle_gamma   90.00
#
_symmetry.space_group_name_H-M   'P 1'
#
loop_
_entity.id
_entity.type
_entity.pdbx_description
1 polymer ?
#
loop_
_entity_poly.entity_id
_entity_poly.type
_entity_poly.pdbx_seq_one_letter_code
_entity_poly.pdbx_strand_id
1 'polypeptide(L)'
;MQKNCNFQTHLKYNFLLKLFKILSITVTSLLLIVISFLHYQQFPIYEWEFILEYIKDNRQKEDFNSIATKLGYNENDKLLIIHADDVGLSKSVNESTFESFKNNSITSAAIIMNTYEMEEGLKFAVENPNFDFGVHLTVTSEWKYHKWGGILDKAKTPSLHNSVNNFYWNKRKFVKNADLNEIKMELQAQISLAKSMGLKPSHIDSHEGALFFDPNIFKIYIDLAIENDLLAFVPIEASMHFNGELDKPNNAVIIDQFHMLHGGTEVEDIENFYFNVIRNLKPGLSQIIIHLGKDEPELKKITVDHPNFDYRWRQKDHDIMNSKEFKNLLKENDIKLISWLDLKKAIL
;
A
#
# COMPACT_ATOMS: atom_id res chain seq x y z
N MET A 1 36.71 -44.95 42.18
CA MET A 1 36.36 -44.47 40.83
C MET A 1 34.97 -43.79 40.72
N GLN A 2 33.99 -44.05 41.60
CA GLN A 2 32.64 -43.45 41.50
C GLN A 2 32.52 -41.94 41.85
N LYS A 3 33.40 -41.38 42.72
CA LYS A 3 33.30 -39.96 43.14
C LYS A 3 33.71 -38.94 42.06
N ASN A 4 34.62 -39.28 41.15
CA ASN A 4 35.05 -38.36 40.09
C ASN A 4 34.03 -38.23 38.95
N CYS A 5 33.15 -39.23 38.77
CA CYS A 5 32.12 -39.22 37.73
C CYS A 5 30.95 -38.27 38.06
N ASN A 6 30.61 -38.11 39.34
CA ASN A 6 29.55 -37.21 39.82
C ASN A 6 29.94 -35.72 39.81
N PHE A 7 31.23 -35.39 39.92
CA PHE A 7 31.68 -33.99 39.95
C PHE A 7 31.73 -33.37 38.54
N GLN A 8 32.20 -34.13 37.55
CA GLN A 8 32.25 -33.71 36.14
C GLN A 8 30.85 -33.53 35.52
N THR A 9 29.88 -34.37 35.91
CA THR A 9 28.47 -34.25 35.50
C THR A 9 27.80 -33.02 36.10
N HIS A 10 28.07 -32.71 37.37
CA HIS A 10 27.51 -31.52 38.04
C HIS A 10 28.04 -30.19 37.48
N LEU A 11 29.32 -30.14 37.11
CA LEU A 11 29.95 -28.98 36.44
C LEU A 11 29.39 -28.76 35.03
N LYS A 12 29.24 -29.84 34.24
CA LYS A 12 28.59 -29.77 32.91
C LYS A 12 27.14 -29.31 33.01
N TYR A 13 26.39 -29.81 33.99
CA TYR A 13 25.00 -29.42 34.21
C TYR A 13 24.86 -27.92 34.56
N ASN A 14 25.69 -27.41 35.46
CA ASN A 14 25.71 -25.98 35.81
C ASN A 14 26.13 -25.09 34.64
N PHE A 15 27.08 -25.53 33.80
CA PHE A 15 27.48 -24.82 32.59
C PHE A 15 26.32 -24.78 31.57
N LEU A 16 25.67 -25.92 31.30
CA LEU A 16 24.52 -26.01 30.40
C LEU A 16 23.34 -25.14 30.88
N LEU A 17 23.06 -25.13 32.20
CA LEU A 17 22.05 -24.25 32.80
C LEU A 17 22.39 -22.76 32.63
N LYS A 18 23.66 -22.38 32.79
CA LYS A 18 24.09 -20.99 32.58
C LYS A 18 23.99 -20.59 31.11
N LEU A 19 24.38 -21.49 30.19
CA LEU A 19 24.25 -21.29 28.75
C LEU A 19 22.77 -21.14 28.35
N PHE A 20 21.90 -22.01 28.86
CA PHE A 20 20.46 -21.95 28.62
C PHE A 20 19.84 -20.65 29.14
N LYS A 21 20.21 -20.20 30.34
CA LYS A 21 19.74 -18.92 30.89
C LYS A 21 20.18 -17.73 30.03
N ILE A 22 21.45 -17.70 29.61
CA ILE A 22 21.96 -16.63 28.75
C ILE A 22 21.21 -16.63 27.42
N LEU A 23 21.08 -17.79 26.78
CA LEU A 23 20.37 -17.93 25.52
C LEU A 23 18.90 -17.50 25.65
N SER A 24 18.22 -17.92 26.71
CA SER A 24 16.83 -17.53 26.98
C SER A 24 16.68 -16.01 27.17
N ILE A 25 17.59 -15.36 27.92
CA ILE A 25 17.60 -13.90 28.08
C ILE A 25 17.85 -13.21 26.73
N THR A 26 18.83 -13.66 25.96
CA THR A 26 19.16 -13.08 24.65
C THR A 26 17.99 -13.19 23.68
N VAL A 27 17.37 -14.36 23.57
CA VAL A 27 16.20 -14.58 22.70
C VAL A 27 15.03 -13.70 23.14
N THR A 28 14.75 -13.61 24.45
CA THR A 28 13.65 -12.78 24.97
C THR A 28 13.90 -11.30 24.70
N SER A 29 15.13 -10.81 24.91
CA SER A 29 15.50 -9.42 24.63
C SER A 29 15.38 -9.10 23.14
N LEU A 30 15.84 -9.99 22.26
CA LEU A 30 15.69 -9.81 20.82
C LEU A 30 14.20 -9.76 20.41
N LEU A 31 13.38 -10.65 20.97
CA LEU A 31 11.94 -10.68 20.73
C LEU A 31 11.28 -9.36 21.15
N LEU A 32 11.63 -8.83 22.33
CA LEU A 32 11.12 -7.56 22.82
C LEU A 32 11.53 -6.39 21.95
N ILE A 33 12.77 -6.37 21.44
CA ILE A 33 13.26 -5.33 20.52
C ILE A 33 12.47 -5.38 19.21
N VAL A 34 12.29 -6.58 18.63
CA VAL A 34 11.51 -6.76 17.40
C VAL A 34 10.06 -6.32 17.59
N ILE A 35 9.40 -6.80 18.66
CA ILE A 35 8.01 -6.40 18.97
C ILE A 35 7.90 -4.89 19.20
N SER A 36 8.86 -4.28 19.92
CA SER A 36 8.87 -2.83 20.15
C SER A 36 9.06 -2.04 18.87
N PHE A 37 9.93 -2.52 17.97
CA PHE A 37 10.15 -1.92 16.65
C PHE A 37 8.89 -2.01 15.78
N LEU A 38 8.27 -3.19 15.67
CA LEU A 38 7.02 -3.38 14.94
C LEU A 38 5.89 -2.53 15.53
N HIS A 39 5.84 -2.40 16.87
CA HIS A 39 4.89 -1.52 17.54
C HIS A 39 5.12 -0.05 17.20
N TYR A 40 6.37 0.40 17.24
CA TYR A 40 6.77 1.77 16.91
C TYR A 40 6.43 2.12 15.45
N GLN A 41 6.71 1.21 14.51
CA GLN A 41 6.39 1.36 13.09
C GLN A 41 4.91 1.11 12.76
N GLN A 42 4.10 0.76 13.77
CA GLN A 42 2.69 0.37 13.62
C GLN A 42 2.44 -0.77 12.61
N PHE A 43 3.45 -1.60 12.32
CA PHE A 43 3.28 -2.78 11.48
C PHE A 43 2.38 -3.79 12.21
N PRO A 44 1.19 -4.11 11.69
CA PRO A 44 0.24 -5.00 12.33
C PRO A 44 0.58 -6.47 12.06
N ILE A 45 1.84 -6.84 12.29
CA ILE A 45 2.34 -8.20 12.10
C ILE A 45 2.21 -8.92 13.44
N TYR A 46 1.34 -9.93 13.47
CA TYR A 46 1.07 -10.73 14.66
C TYR A 46 1.52 -12.19 14.54
N GLU A 47 1.83 -12.63 13.32
CA GLU A 47 2.19 -14.01 13.02
C GLU A 47 3.70 -14.13 12.81
N TRP A 48 4.33 -15.07 13.55
CA TRP A 48 5.76 -15.30 13.46
C TRP A 48 6.19 -15.86 12.11
N GLU A 49 5.31 -16.59 11.43
CA GLU A 49 5.57 -17.15 10.11
C GLU A 49 5.81 -16.03 9.08
N PHE A 50 4.98 -14.98 9.09
CA PHE A 50 5.19 -13.81 8.23
C PHE A 50 6.52 -13.09 8.50
N ILE A 51 6.91 -12.97 9.79
CA ILE A 51 8.22 -12.41 10.15
C ILE A 51 9.35 -13.28 9.61
N LEU A 52 9.20 -14.61 9.64
CA LEU A 52 10.19 -15.54 9.10
C LEU A 52 10.28 -15.45 7.58
N GLU A 53 9.17 -15.34 6.86
CA GLU A 53 9.17 -15.16 5.40
C GLU A 53 9.83 -13.84 5.00
N TYR A 54 9.59 -12.76 5.75
CA TYR A 54 10.29 -11.49 5.58
C TYR A 54 11.81 -11.62 5.81
N ILE A 55 12.23 -12.36 6.86
CA ILE A 55 13.66 -12.59 7.16
C ILE A 55 14.33 -13.48 6.10
N LYS A 56 13.62 -14.50 5.61
CA LYS A 56 14.13 -15.43 4.58
C LYS A 56 14.22 -14.79 3.19
N ASP A 57 13.55 -13.66 2.98
CA ASP A 57 13.47 -12.97 1.70
C ASP A 57 12.83 -13.84 0.60
N ASN A 58 11.68 -14.44 0.91
CA ASN A 58 10.91 -15.26 -0.04
C ASN A 58 9.98 -14.41 -0.94
N ARG A 59 10.38 -13.17 -1.25
CA ARG A 59 9.60 -12.27 -2.12
C ARG A 59 9.57 -12.84 -3.54
N GLN A 60 8.39 -12.79 -4.17
CA GLN A 60 8.21 -13.17 -5.56
C GLN A 60 8.37 -11.95 -6.47
N LYS A 61 8.96 -12.14 -7.66
CA LYS A 61 9.02 -11.09 -8.68
C LYS A 61 7.97 -11.32 -9.75
N GLU A 62 7.57 -10.25 -10.41
CA GLU A 62 6.67 -10.33 -11.55
C GLU A 62 7.40 -10.87 -12.79
N ASP A 63 6.67 -11.57 -13.67
CA ASP A 63 7.19 -11.92 -15.00
C ASP A 63 7.13 -10.70 -15.92
N PHE A 64 8.08 -9.79 -15.71
CA PHE A 64 8.16 -8.54 -16.47
C PHE A 64 8.31 -8.78 -17.97
N ASN A 65 9.05 -9.80 -18.40
CA ASN A 65 9.28 -10.07 -19.82
C ASN A 65 7.96 -10.42 -20.53
N SER A 66 7.10 -11.20 -19.88
CA SER A 66 5.76 -11.50 -20.37
C SER A 66 4.88 -10.25 -20.46
N ILE A 67 4.87 -9.40 -19.41
CA ILE A 67 4.10 -8.15 -19.39
C ILE A 67 4.58 -7.17 -20.47
N ALA A 68 5.88 -6.92 -20.53
CA ALA A 68 6.51 -6.01 -21.49
C ALA A 68 6.16 -6.43 -22.92
N THR A 69 6.32 -7.72 -23.25
CA THR A 69 6.00 -8.24 -24.59
C THR A 69 4.54 -8.02 -24.96
N LYS A 70 3.60 -8.29 -24.05
CA LYS A 70 2.16 -8.11 -24.29
C LYS A 70 1.78 -6.64 -24.50
N LEU A 71 2.50 -5.72 -23.85
CA LEU A 71 2.35 -4.28 -24.01
C LEU A 71 3.11 -3.71 -25.23
N GLY A 72 3.93 -4.53 -25.91
CA GLY A 72 4.75 -4.09 -27.05
C GLY A 72 6.06 -3.40 -26.68
N TYR A 73 6.54 -3.60 -25.45
CA TYR A 73 7.82 -3.10 -24.94
C TYR A 73 8.90 -4.21 -24.90
N ASN A 74 10.15 -3.80 -24.76
CA ASN A 74 11.30 -4.69 -24.63
C ASN A 74 11.61 -4.99 -23.16
N GLU A 75 12.30 -6.10 -22.89
CA GLU A 75 12.78 -6.48 -21.54
C GLU A 75 13.74 -5.46 -20.90
N ASN A 76 14.30 -4.55 -21.70
CA ASN A 76 15.20 -3.50 -21.23
C ASN A 76 14.50 -2.14 -21.02
N ASP A 77 13.20 -2.04 -21.29
CA ASP A 77 12.43 -0.82 -21.08
C ASP A 77 12.10 -0.60 -19.60
N LYS A 78 11.97 0.67 -19.21
CA LYS A 78 11.60 1.09 -17.85
C LYS A 78 10.15 1.53 -17.88
N LEU A 79 9.24 0.63 -17.48
CA LEU A 79 7.81 0.93 -17.42
C LEU A 79 7.48 1.53 -16.06
N LEU A 80 6.81 2.67 -16.06
CA LEU A 80 6.46 3.39 -14.84
C LEU A 80 4.98 3.76 -14.82
N ILE A 81 4.32 3.40 -13.73
CA ILE A 81 3.02 3.93 -13.33
C ILE A 81 3.27 5.06 -12.33
N ILE A 82 2.69 6.24 -12.57
CA ILE A 82 2.62 7.31 -11.57
C ILE A 82 1.18 7.35 -11.09
N HIS A 83 0.99 6.84 -9.87
CA HIS A 83 -0.32 6.54 -9.29
C HIS A 83 -0.66 7.56 -8.19
N ALA A 84 -1.78 8.26 -8.32
CA ALA A 84 -2.27 9.23 -7.34
C ALA A 84 -3.32 8.63 -6.40
N ASP A 85 -2.98 8.56 -5.11
CA ASP A 85 -3.87 8.06 -4.05
C ASP A 85 -4.87 9.14 -3.59
N ASP A 86 -5.88 8.68 -2.85
CA ASP A 86 -6.83 9.47 -2.07
C ASP A 86 -7.80 10.38 -2.83
N VAL A 87 -8.09 10.09 -4.12
CA VAL A 87 -9.17 10.80 -4.82
C VAL A 87 -10.46 10.61 -4.03
N GLY A 88 -11.15 11.71 -3.73
CA GLY A 88 -12.34 11.75 -2.88
C GLY A 88 -12.07 12.20 -1.45
N LEU A 89 -10.82 12.31 -0.98
CA LEU A 89 -10.50 12.79 0.36
C LEU A 89 -10.92 14.25 0.57
N SER A 90 -10.62 15.11 -0.40
CA SER A 90 -10.95 16.52 -0.37
C SER A 90 -11.02 17.10 -1.78
N LYS A 91 -11.63 18.29 -1.91
CA LYS A 91 -11.71 18.99 -3.19
C LYS A 91 -10.31 19.35 -3.70
N SER A 92 -9.45 19.79 -2.78
CA SER A 92 -8.05 20.10 -3.07
C SER A 92 -7.27 18.92 -3.65
N VAL A 93 -7.52 17.69 -3.16
CA VAL A 93 -6.93 16.45 -3.70
C VAL A 93 -7.50 16.16 -5.10
N ASN A 94 -8.82 16.20 -5.24
CA ASN A 94 -9.50 15.96 -6.52
C ASN A 94 -9.01 16.89 -7.63
N GLU A 95 -9.04 18.20 -7.40
CA GLU A 95 -8.61 19.21 -8.37
C GLU A 95 -7.15 18.97 -8.80
N SER A 96 -6.27 18.67 -7.83
CA SER A 96 -4.86 18.39 -8.10
C SER A 96 -4.67 17.16 -8.98
N THR A 97 -5.42 16.09 -8.72
CA THR A 97 -5.38 14.87 -9.54
C THR A 97 -5.91 15.13 -10.95
N PHE A 98 -7.01 15.86 -11.10
CA PHE A 98 -7.56 16.18 -12.42
C PHE A 98 -6.63 17.05 -13.26
N GLU A 99 -6.02 18.06 -12.64
CA GLU A 99 -5.00 18.91 -13.27
C GLU A 99 -3.81 18.07 -13.73
N SER A 100 -3.36 17.12 -12.89
CA SER A 100 -2.24 16.24 -13.19
C SER A 100 -2.52 15.28 -14.34
N PHE A 101 -3.73 14.68 -14.39
CA PHE A 101 -4.16 13.89 -15.54
C PHE A 101 -4.18 14.71 -16.84
N LYS A 102 -4.81 15.89 -16.82
CA LYS A 102 -4.90 16.78 -17.99
C LYS A 102 -3.52 17.26 -18.46
N ASN A 103 -2.57 17.35 -17.53
CA ASN A 103 -1.20 17.74 -17.81
C ASN A 103 -0.31 16.55 -18.23
N ASN A 104 -0.84 15.33 -18.29
CA ASN A 104 -0.12 14.08 -18.56
C ASN A 104 1.08 13.87 -17.62
N SER A 105 0.96 14.28 -16.35
CA SER A 105 2.00 14.08 -15.33
C SER A 105 1.81 12.80 -14.52
N ILE A 106 0.59 12.26 -14.48
CA ILE A 106 0.25 11.00 -13.85
C ILE A 106 -0.42 10.06 -14.86
N THR A 107 -0.42 8.76 -14.59
CA THR A 107 -1.03 7.76 -15.47
C THR A 107 -2.16 7.00 -14.83
N SER A 108 -2.31 7.06 -13.50
CA SER A 108 -3.35 6.34 -12.77
C SER A 108 -3.71 7.08 -11.49
N ALA A 109 -4.93 6.83 -10.99
CA ALA A 109 -5.36 7.25 -9.66
C ALA A 109 -6.36 6.23 -9.07
N ALA A 110 -6.66 6.32 -7.78
CA ALA A 110 -7.68 5.49 -7.14
C ALA A 110 -8.60 6.32 -6.23
N ILE A 111 -9.89 5.98 -6.22
CA ILE A 111 -10.94 6.73 -5.49
C ILE A 111 -11.27 6.03 -4.18
N ILE A 112 -11.22 6.78 -3.06
CA ILE A 112 -11.80 6.35 -1.78
C ILE A 112 -13.31 6.53 -1.86
N MET A 113 -14.04 5.42 -1.74
CA MET A 113 -15.50 5.43 -1.89
C MET A 113 -16.25 5.88 -0.62
N ASN A 114 -15.53 6.02 0.49
CA ASN A 114 -16.08 6.22 1.83
C ASN A 114 -15.96 7.68 2.33
N THR A 115 -15.42 8.59 1.52
CA THR A 115 -15.11 9.97 1.89
C THR A 115 -16.07 10.99 1.26
N TYR A 116 -16.06 12.22 1.78
CA TYR A 116 -17.05 13.24 1.45
C TYR A 116 -17.00 13.72 0.00
N GLU A 117 -15.81 13.80 -0.60
CA GLU A 117 -15.62 14.35 -1.95
C GLU A 117 -15.53 13.27 -3.04
N MET A 118 -15.94 12.04 -2.71
CA MET A 118 -15.89 10.89 -3.64
C MET A 118 -16.76 11.10 -4.89
N GLU A 119 -17.90 11.81 -4.76
CA GLU A 119 -18.82 12.05 -5.87
C GLU A 119 -18.18 12.90 -6.98
N GLU A 120 -17.36 13.90 -6.61
CA GLU A 120 -16.64 14.72 -7.58
C GLU A 120 -15.58 13.91 -8.33
N GLY A 121 -14.83 13.08 -7.61
CA GLY A 121 -13.88 12.10 -8.17
C GLY A 121 -14.55 11.16 -9.18
N LEU A 122 -15.67 10.55 -8.79
CA LEU A 122 -16.45 9.64 -9.64
C LEU A 122 -16.98 10.34 -10.87
N LYS A 123 -17.57 11.53 -10.71
CA LYS A 123 -18.11 12.29 -11.84
C LYS A 123 -17.02 12.55 -12.89
N PHE A 124 -15.84 13.00 -12.44
CA PHE A 124 -14.72 13.23 -13.34
C PHE A 124 -14.29 11.96 -14.07
N ALA A 125 -14.15 10.84 -13.34
CA ALA A 125 -13.76 9.55 -13.91
C ALA A 125 -14.77 9.03 -14.96
N VAL A 126 -16.07 9.18 -14.69
CA VAL A 126 -17.14 8.77 -15.61
C VAL A 126 -17.18 9.64 -16.86
N GLU A 127 -17.01 10.96 -16.72
CA GLU A 127 -16.98 11.90 -17.84
C GLU A 127 -15.69 11.78 -18.68
N ASN A 128 -14.62 11.21 -18.12
CA ASN A 128 -13.31 11.09 -18.76
C ASN A 128 -12.79 9.64 -18.73
N PRO A 129 -13.45 8.68 -19.40
CA PRO A 129 -13.14 7.25 -19.31
C PRO A 129 -11.77 6.84 -19.88
N ASN A 130 -11.02 7.78 -20.46
CA ASN A 130 -9.64 7.55 -20.91
C ASN A 130 -8.61 7.74 -19.79
N PHE A 131 -8.96 8.42 -18.69
CA PHE A 131 -8.13 8.48 -17.50
C PHE A 131 -8.35 7.24 -16.65
N ASP A 132 -7.24 6.69 -16.16
CA ASP A 132 -7.26 5.42 -15.46
C ASP A 132 -7.56 5.60 -13.97
N PHE A 133 -8.67 5.02 -13.53
CA PHE A 133 -9.11 5.06 -12.15
C PHE A 133 -9.31 3.64 -11.59
N GLY A 134 -8.81 3.41 -10.39
CA GLY A 134 -9.09 2.26 -9.54
C GLY A 134 -10.02 2.59 -8.37
N VAL A 135 -10.26 1.59 -7.53
CA VAL A 135 -10.93 1.77 -6.23
C VAL A 135 -9.89 1.66 -5.12
N HIS A 136 -9.74 2.74 -4.35
CA HIS A 136 -8.84 2.80 -3.20
C HIS A 136 -9.53 2.20 -1.99
N LEU A 137 -9.29 0.91 -1.75
CA LEU A 137 -10.00 0.18 -0.71
C LEU A 137 -9.55 0.66 0.67
N THR A 138 -10.52 1.07 1.48
CA THR A 138 -10.27 1.74 2.75
C THR A 138 -10.94 1.03 3.91
N VAL A 139 -10.17 0.77 4.97
CA VAL A 139 -10.61 0.10 6.21
C VAL A 139 -10.10 0.79 7.48
N THR A 140 -9.42 1.92 7.30
CA THR A 140 -8.88 2.79 8.36
C THR A 140 -9.37 4.23 8.14
N SER A 141 -9.29 5.04 9.18
CA SER A 141 -9.58 6.49 9.15
C SER A 141 -8.64 7.21 10.10
N GLU A 142 -7.45 7.53 9.60
CA GLU A 142 -6.25 7.99 10.30
C GLU A 142 -6.33 9.46 10.75
N TRP A 143 -6.90 10.35 9.94
CA TRP A 143 -6.88 11.80 10.20
C TRP A 143 -7.54 12.18 11.52
N LYS A 144 -6.95 13.12 12.26
CA LYS A 144 -7.37 13.43 13.63
C LYS A 144 -8.85 13.77 13.77
N TYR A 145 -9.37 14.63 12.89
CA TYR A 145 -10.74 15.14 12.95
C TYR A 145 -11.60 14.75 11.74
N HIS A 146 -10.99 14.51 10.59
CA HIS A 146 -11.70 14.13 9.37
C HIS A 146 -11.90 12.62 9.36
N LYS A 147 -13.03 12.15 9.91
CA LYS A 147 -13.33 10.72 10.08
C LYS A 147 -14.38 10.22 9.11
N TRP A 148 -14.26 8.95 8.74
CA TRP A 148 -15.23 8.20 7.94
C TRP A 148 -15.42 6.77 8.48
N GLY A 149 -16.45 6.09 7.98
CA GLY A 149 -16.78 4.70 8.29
C GLY A 149 -17.01 3.89 7.00
N GLY A 150 -17.65 2.73 7.15
CA GLY A 150 -17.96 1.85 6.03
C GLY A 150 -19.09 2.35 5.12
N ILE A 151 -19.16 1.75 3.93
CA ILE A 151 -20.31 1.84 3.03
C ILE A 151 -21.48 1.07 3.63
N LEU A 152 -21.20 -0.08 4.25
CA LEU A 152 -22.21 -0.86 4.93
C LEU A 152 -22.57 -0.22 6.28
N ASP A 153 -23.84 -0.37 6.65
CA ASP A 153 -24.30 -0.02 7.99
C ASP A 153 -23.47 -0.78 9.04
N LYS A 154 -23.04 -0.07 10.08
CA LYS A 154 -22.24 -0.61 11.18
C LYS A 154 -22.81 -1.87 11.83
N ALA A 155 -24.13 -2.06 11.82
CA ALA A 155 -24.76 -3.24 12.37
C ALA A 155 -24.42 -4.50 11.56
N LYS A 156 -24.03 -4.35 10.29
CA LYS A 156 -23.56 -5.42 9.42
C LYS A 156 -22.06 -5.67 9.54
N THR A 157 -21.29 -4.64 9.87
CA THR A 157 -19.83 -4.73 10.01
C THR A 157 -19.32 -4.10 11.32
N PRO A 158 -19.82 -4.56 12.49
CA PRO A 158 -19.49 -3.95 13.78
C PRO A 158 -18.02 -4.07 14.16
N SER A 159 -17.32 -5.11 13.71
CA SER A 159 -15.91 -5.34 14.03
C SER A 159 -14.97 -4.30 13.41
N LEU A 160 -15.36 -3.70 12.28
CA LEU A 160 -14.57 -2.72 11.52
C LEU A 160 -14.60 -1.32 12.15
N HIS A 161 -15.55 -1.07 13.05
CA HIS A 161 -15.82 0.27 13.58
C HIS A 161 -15.38 0.40 15.04
N ASN A 162 -14.91 1.59 15.39
CA ASN A 162 -14.61 1.96 16.77
C ASN A 162 -15.88 2.38 17.53
N SER A 163 -15.74 2.73 18.82
CA SER A 163 -16.86 3.06 19.71
C SER A 163 -17.68 4.29 19.30
N VAL A 164 -17.18 5.13 18.38
CA VAL A 164 -17.87 6.31 17.84
C VAL A 164 -18.25 6.15 16.37
N ASN A 165 -18.30 4.91 15.87
CA ASN A 165 -18.77 4.55 14.54
C ASN A 165 -17.92 5.04 13.36
N ASN A 166 -16.62 5.21 13.56
CA ASN A 166 -15.67 5.41 12.47
C ASN A 166 -14.82 4.15 12.30
N PHE A 167 -14.17 3.99 11.16
CA PHE A 167 -13.08 3.02 11.05
C PHE A 167 -11.98 3.30 12.08
N TYR A 168 -11.15 2.30 12.34
CA TYR A 168 -10.02 2.48 13.25
C TYR A 168 -8.99 3.45 12.68
N TRP A 169 -8.37 4.23 13.56
CA TRP A 169 -7.40 5.26 13.17
C TRP A 169 -6.00 4.73 12.84
N ASN A 170 -5.81 3.41 12.84
CA ASN A 170 -4.57 2.79 12.43
C ASN A 170 -4.80 1.31 12.07
N LYS A 171 -3.89 0.80 11.24
CA LYS A 171 -3.87 -0.58 10.75
C LYS A 171 -3.81 -1.62 11.85
N ARG A 172 -3.05 -1.37 12.93
CA ARG A 172 -2.90 -2.28 14.08
C ARG A 172 -4.23 -2.57 14.76
N LYS A 173 -5.07 -1.55 14.94
CA LYS A 173 -6.40 -1.72 15.53
C LYS A 173 -7.36 -2.39 14.54
N PHE A 174 -7.29 -2.06 13.26
CA PHE A 174 -8.06 -2.74 12.22
C PHE A 174 -7.76 -4.25 12.20
N VAL A 175 -6.52 -4.65 11.89
CA VAL A 175 -6.12 -6.06 11.75
C VAL A 175 -6.42 -6.87 13.02
N LYS A 176 -6.26 -6.29 14.21
CA LYS A 176 -6.51 -7.00 15.46
C LYS A 176 -8.00 -7.32 15.71
N ASN A 177 -8.92 -6.45 15.29
CA ASN A 177 -10.32 -6.55 15.70
C ASN A 177 -11.26 -6.96 14.57
N ALA A 178 -10.86 -6.78 13.32
CA ALA A 178 -11.73 -6.98 12.17
C ALA A 178 -12.04 -8.47 11.94
N ASP A 179 -13.32 -8.78 11.71
CA ASP A 179 -13.79 -10.08 11.25
C ASP A 179 -13.61 -10.22 9.73
N LEU A 180 -13.11 -11.37 9.30
CA LEU A 180 -12.79 -11.62 7.89
C LEU A 180 -14.02 -11.54 6.97
N ASN A 181 -15.20 -11.98 7.43
CA ASN A 181 -16.41 -11.89 6.61
C ASN A 181 -16.87 -10.43 6.47
N GLU A 182 -16.80 -9.67 7.56
CA GLU A 182 -17.14 -8.25 7.55
C GLU A 182 -16.21 -7.44 6.64
N ILE A 183 -14.89 -7.74 6.64
CA ILE A 183 -13.93 -7.16 5.69
C ILE A 183 -14.38 -7.43 4.27
N LYS A 184 -14.59 -8.71 3.90
CA LYS A 184 -15.00 -9.07 2.53
C LYS A 184 -16.29 -8.35 2.12
N MET A 185 -17.28 -8.30 3.01
CA MET A 185 -18.56 -7.63 2.76
C MET A 185 -18.37 -6.13 2.50
N GLU A 186 -17.61 -5.43 3.35
CA GLU A 186 -17.38 -3.99 3.23
C GLU A 186 -16.56 -3.66 1.97
N LEU A 187 -15.47 -4.37 1.70
CA LEU A 187 -14.65 -4.14 0.52
C LEU A 187 -15.42 -4.42 -0.78
N GLN A 188 -16.22 -5.49 -0.83
CA GLN A 188 -17.11 -5.73 -1.96
C GLN A 188 -18.14 -4.60 -2.12
N ALA A 189 -18.66 -4.04 -1.02
CA ALA A 189 -19.60 -2.92 -1.07
C ALA A 189 -18.95 -1.66 -1.67
N GLN A 190 -17.69 -1.36 -1.33
CA GLN A 190 -16.92 -0.26 -1.93
C GLN A 190 -16.78 -0.43 -3.45
N ILE A 191 -16.35 -1.61 -3.92
CA ILE A 191 -16.22 -1.91 -5.35
C ILE A 191 -17.58 -1.83 -6.06
N SER A 192 -18.62 -2.40 -5.45
CA SER A 192 -19.97 -2.44 -6.01
C SER A 192 -20.57 -1.04 -6.12
N LEU A 193 -20.38 -0.20 -5.11
CA LEU A 193 -20.82 1.19 -5.13
C LEU A 193 -20.16 1.94 -6.28
N ALA A 194 -18.82 1.87 -6.38
CA ALA A 194 -18.06 2.52 -7.46
C ALA A 194 -18.58 2.12 -8.85
N LYS A 195 -18.72 0.81 -9.10
CA LYS A 195 -19.26 0.28 -10.36
C LYS A 195 -20.70 0.73 -10.61
N SER A 196 -21.55 0.72 -9.58
CA SER A 196 -22.96 1.12 -9.70
C SER A 196 -23.13 2.60 -10.04
N MET A 197 -22.17 3.43 -9.63
CA MET A 197 -22.11 4.86 -9.95
C MET A 197 -21.45 5.16 -11.30
N GLY A 198 -21.14 4.11 -12.07
CA GLY A 198 -20.65 4.21 -13.45
C GLY A 198 -19.13 4.12 -13.61
N LEU A 199 -18.37 4.02 -12.52
CA LEU A 199 -16.93 3.81 -12.62
C LEU A 199 -16.63 2.47 -13.30
N LYS A 200 -15.64 2.46 -14.19
CA LYS A 200 -15.09 1.24 -14.79
C LYS A 200 -13.68 1.01 -14.26
N PRO A 201 -13.52 0.53 -13.02
CA PRO A 201 -12.22 0.47 -12.41
C PRO A 201 -11.30 -0.52 -13.14
N SER A 202 -10.03 -0.14 -13.29
CA SER A 202 -9.00 -1.03 -13.85
C SER A 202 -8.38 -1.90 -12.77
N HIS A 203 -8.22 -1.37 -11.56
CA HIS A 203 -7.54 -2.02 -10.46
C HIS A 203 -8.15 -1.67 -9.10
N ILE A 204 -7.68 -2.38 -8.08
CA ILE A 204 -7.82 -2.06 -6.67
C ILE A 204 -6.43 -1.93 -6.04
N ASP A 205 -6.36 -1.13 -5.01
CA ASP A 205 -5.22 -0.97 -4.11
C ASP A 205 -5.74 -0.76 -2.67
N SER A 206 -4.85 -0.48 -1.71
CA SER A 206 -5.19 -0.45 -0.29
C SER A 206 -4.72 0.84 0.35
N HIS A 207 -5.66 1.62 0.90
CA HIS A 207 -5.36 2.78 1.70
C HIS A 207 -4.49 2.41 2.92
N GLU A 208 -3.43 3.19 3.13
CA GLU A 208 -2.32 2.93 4.06
C GLU A 208 -1.60 1.56 3.90
N GLY A 209 -1.91 0.78 2.87
CA GLY A 209 -1.50 -0.63 2.73
C GLY A 209 -2.13 -1.55 3.78
N ALA A 210 -3.24 -1.16 4.41
CA ALA A 210 -3.86 -1.88 5.52
C ALA A 210 -4.19 -3.36 5.23
N LEU A 211 -4.47 -3.69 3.97
CA LEU A 211 -4.86 -5.04 3.54
C LEU A 211 -3.68 -5.99 3.29
N PHE A 212 -2.43 -5.53 3.42
CA PHE A 212 -1.23 -6.29 3.02
C PHE A 212 -0.51 -7.02 4.16
N PHE A 213 -0.95 -6.85 5.40
CA PHE A 213 -0.15 -7.31 6.56
C PHE A 213 -0.57 -8.66 7.14
N ASP A 214 -1.82 -9.06 6.94
CA ASP A 214 -2.36 -10.33 7.41
C ASP A 214 -2.63 -11.24 6.19
N PRO A 215 -2.14 -12.48 6.17
CA PRO A 215 -2.31 -13.37 5.01
C PRO A 215 -3.77 -13.65 4.63
N ASN A 216 -4.67 -13.75 5.61
CA ASN A 216 -6.09 -14.01 5.35
C ASN A 216 -6.79 -12.77 4.80
N ILE A 217 -6.44 -11.58 5.32
CA ILE A 217 -6.93 -10.31 4.77
C ILE A 217 -6.38 -10.09 3.35
N PHE A 218 -5.10 -10.36 3.12
CA PHE A 218 -4.47 -10.26 1.80
C PHE A 218 -5.14 -11.20 0.80
N LYS A 219 -5.44 -12.45 1.21
CA LYS A 219 -6.19 -13.39 0.38
C LYS A 219 -7.57 -12.85 -0.01
N ILE A 220 -8.33 -12.25 0.92
CA ILE A 220 -9.62 -11.62 0.60
C ILE A 220 -9.45 -10.50 -0.43
N TYR A 221 -8.44 -9.66 -0.27
CA TYR A 221 -8.12 -8.60 -1.22
C TYR A 221 -7.86 -9.15 -2.64
N ILE A 222 -7.08 -10.23 -2.76
CA ILE A 222 -6.83 -10.90 -4.04
C ILE A 222 -8.09 -11.58 -4.61
N ASP A 223 -8.86 -12.29 -3.77
CA ASP A 223 -10.11 -12.93 -4.17
C ASP A 223 -11.10 -11.89 -4.74
N LEU A 224 -11.20 -10.71 -4.11
CA LEU A 224 -12.05 -9.61 -4.60
C LEU A 224 -11.60 -9.08 -5.96
N ALA A 225 -10.30 -9.01 -6.23
CA ALA A 225 -9.78 -8.62 -7.55
C ALA A 225 -10.26 -9.60 -8.64
N ILE A 226 -10.16 -10.91 -8.36
CA ILE A 226 -10.60 -11.97 -9.27
C ILE A 226 -12.12 -11.91 -9.48
N GLU A 227 -12.90 -11.88 -8.38
CA GLU A 227 -14.37 -11.87 -8.40
C GLU A 227 -14.93 -10.67 -9.17
N ASN A 228 -14.18 -9.57 -9.24
CA ASN A 228 -14.60 -8.32 -9.86
C ASN A 228 -13.94 -8.03 -11.21
N ASP A 229 -13.12 -8.95 -11.74
CA ASP A 229 -12.35 -8.76 -12.97
C ASP A 229 -11.49 -7.48 -12.91
N LEU A 230 -10.72 -7.32 -11.82
CA LEU A 230 -9.83 -6.19 -11.56
C LEU A 230 -8.40 -6.70 -11.38
N LEU A 231 -7.43 -5.83 -11.65
CA LEU A 231 -6.07 -6.06 -11.18
C LEU A 231 -5.94 -5.63 -9.70
N ALA A 232 -5.10 -6.32 -8.96
CA ALA A 232 -4.69 -5.95 -7.61
C ALA A 232 -3.25 -5.45 -7.64
N PHE A 233 -3.04 -4.24 -7.12
CA PHE A 233 -1.69 -3.77 -6.80
C PHE A 233 -1.10 -4.61 -5.66
N VAL A 234 0.09 -5.16 -5.88
CA VAL A 234 0.86 -5.87 -4.85
C VAL A 234 2.27 -5.26 -4.78
N PRO A 235 2.62 -4.55 -3.70
CA PRO A 235 4.01 -4.13 -3.51
C PRO A 235 4.90 -5.36 -3.30
N ILE A 236 6.18 -5.26 -3.68
CA ILE A 236 7.12 -6.39 -3.63
C ILE A 236 7.21 -7.04 -2.24
N GLU A 237 7.02 -6.28 -1.16
CA GLU A 237 6.95 -6.81 0.20
C GLU A 237 5.75 -7.72 0.40
N ALA A 238 4.56 -7.34 -0.08
CA ALA A 238 3.34 -8.14 0.07
C ALA A 238 3.36 -9.41 -0.80
N SER A 239 4.26 -9.52 -1.78
CA SER A 239 4.40 -10.73 -2.60
C SER A 239 4.78 -11.98 -1.81
N MET A 240 5.33 -11.83 -0.59
CA MET A 240 5.71 -12.97 0.26
C MET A 240 4.51 -13.80 0.75
N HIS A 241 3.29 -13.26 0.64
CA HIS A 241 2.06 -14.01 0.90
C HIS A 241 1.81 -15.11 -0.14
N PHE A 242 2.45 -15.04 -1.31
CA PHE A 242 2.41 -16.10 -2.30
C PHE A 242 3.42 -17.20 -1.92
N ASN A 243 3.03 -18.10 -1.01
CA ASN A 243 3.92 -19.08 -0.38
C ASN A 243 3.49 -20.55 -0.62
N GLY A 244 2.60 -20.80 -1.58
CA GLY A 244 2.06 -22.11 -1.92
C GLY A 244 0.75 -22.46 -1.19
N GLU A 245 0.40 -21.75 -0.11
CA GLU A 245 -0.98 -21.76 0.42
C GLU A 245 -1.88 -20.82 -0.40
N LEU A 246 -1.30 -19.69 -0.82
CA LEU A 246 -1.88 -18.79 -1.80
C LEU A 246 -0.98 -18.77 -3.04
N ASP A 247 -1.51 -19.21 -4.16
CA ASP A 247 -0.84 -19.03 -5.46
C ASP A 247 -1.10 -17.62 -5.98
N LYS A 248 -0.12 -17.06 -6.71
CA LYS A 248 -0.27 -15.77 -7.37
C LYS A 248 -1.19 -15.90 -8.60
N PRO A 249 -2.39 -15.28 -8.63
CA PRO A 249 -3.23 -15.25 -9.82
C PRO A 249 -2.75 -14.18 -10.81
N ASN A 250 -3.23 -14.25 -12.06
CA ASN A 250 -2.97 -13.20 -13.07
C ASN A 250 -3.48 -11.82 -12.63
N ASN A 251 -4.58 -11.77 -11.87
CA ASN A 251 -5.14 -10.54 -11.33
C ASN A 251 -4.17 -9.83 -10.36
N ALA A 252 -3.27 -10.56 -9.69
CA ALA A 252 -2.31 -9.96 -8.79
C ALA A 252 -1.05 -9.53 -9.56
N VAL A 253 -0.81 -8.23 -9.62
CA VAL A 253 0.38 -7.67 -10.27
C VAL A 253 1.35 -7.19 -9.22
N ILE A 254 2.51 -7.84 -9.15
CA ILE A 254 3.61 -7.46 -8.28
C ILE A 254 4.37 -6.31 -8.93
N ILE A 255 4.56 -5.23 -8.17
CA ILE A 255 5.42 -4.12 -8.58
C ILE A 255 6.80 -4.31 -7.95
N ASP A 256 7.75 -4.76 -8.75
CA ASP A 256 9.12 -5.06 -8.32
C ASP A 256 9.89 -3.81 -7.86
N GLN A 257 9.62 -2.66 -8.49
CA GLN A 257 10.22 -1.36 -8.18
C GLN A 257 9.15 -0.41 -7.67
N PHE A 258 8.75 -0.59 -6.41
CA PHE A 258 7.77 0.27 -5.73
C PHE A 258 8.46 1.43 -5.00
N HIS A 259 7.94 2.64 -5.20
CA HIS A 259 8.46 3.87 -4.61
C HIS A 259 7.34 4.74 -4.04
N MET A 260 7.56 5.25 -2.83
CA MET A 260 6.69 6.22 -2.17
C MET A 260 7.53 7.03 -1.19
N LEU A 261 7.13 8.26 -0.88
CA LEU A 261 7.79 9.05 0.15
C LEU A 261 7.83 8.30 1.48
N HIS A 262 8.99 8.32 2.13
CA HIS A 262 9.22 7.65 3.40
C HIS A 262 8.88 8.60 4.55
N GLY A 263 8.26 8.08 5.60
CA GLY A 263 8.00 8.88 6.81
C GLY A 263 9.28 9.52 7.35
N GLY A 264 9.21 10.81 7.68
CA GLY A 264 10.37 11.61 8.10
C GLY A 264 11.14 12.31 6.96
N THR A 265 10.65 12.26 5.71
CA THR A 265 11.23 13.07 4.62
C THR A 265 10.92 14.55 4.86
N GLU A 266 11.94 15.41 4.87
CA GLU A 266 11.74 16.85 4.98
C GLU A 266 11.17 17.40 3.67
N VAL A 267 10.35 18.46 3.75
CA VAL A 267 9.61 19.01 2.59
C VAL A 267 10.57 19.45 1.47
N GLU A 268 11.74 19.97 1.84
CA GLU A 268 12.79 20.43 0.93
C GLU A 268 13.47 19.28 0.17
N ASP A 269 13.43 18.06 0.69
CA ASP A 269 14.08 16.88 0.12
C ASP A 269 13.17 16.05 -0.81
N ILE A 270 11.86 16.37 -0.85
CA ILE A 270 10.87 15.62 -1.66
C ILE A 270 11.21 15.64 -3.15
N GLU A 271 11.69 16.76 -3.69
CA GLU A 271 12.09 16.84 -5.10
C GLU A 271 13.29 15.92 -5.39
N ASN A 272 14.30 15.97 -4.52
CA ASN A 272 15.47 15.13 -4.62
C ASN A 272 15.10 13.65 -4.56
N PHE A 273 14.13 13.28 -3.72
CA PHE A 273 13.61 11.91 -3.66
C PHE A 273 13.10 11.44 -5.02
N TYR A 274 12.12 12.15 -5.62
CA TYR A 274 11.55 11.72 -6.90
C TYR A 274 12.57 11.76 -8.04
N PHE A 275 13.45 12.76 -8.05
CA PHE A 275 14.46 12.87 -9.10
C PHE A 275 15.47 11.72 -9.01
N ASN A 276 15.83 11.32 -7.79
CA ASN A 276 16.70 10.17 -7.57
C ASN A 276 16.02 8.85 -7.95
N VAL A 277 14.72 8.69 -7.70
CA VAL A 277 13.97 7.53 -8.18
C VAL A 277 14.10 7.43 -9.70
N ILE A 278 13.70 8.47 -10.44
CA ILE A 278 13.70 8.43 -11.92
C ILE A 278 15.09 8.15 -12.50
N ARG A 279 16.15 8.77 -11.96
CA ARG A 279 17.53 8.55 -12.42
C ARG A 279 18.03 7.13 -12.18
N ASN A 280 17.51 6.44 -11.17
CA ASN A 280 18.01 5.14 -10.75
C ASN A 280 17.12 3.96 -11.14
N LEU A 281 15.92 4.22 -11.70
CA LEU A 281 15.02 3.19 -12.19
C LEU A 281 15.74 2.21 -13.13
N LYS A 282 15.58 0.92 -12.84
CA LYS A 282 16.07 -0.19 -13.66
C LYS A 282 14.99 -0.62 -14.66
N PRO A 283 15.38 -1.32 -15.74
CA PRO A 283 14.40 -2.01 -16.58
C PRO A 283 13.46 -2.87 -15.73
N GLY A 284 12.17 -2.86 -16.04
CA GLY A 284 11.15 -3.50 -15.22
C GLY A 284 9.85 -2.71 -15.11
N LEU A 285 8.89 -3.28 -14.38
CA LEU A 285 7.64 -2.63 -14.01
C LEU A 285 7.81 -1.91 -12.67
N SER A 286 7.54 -0.61 -12.66
CA SER A 286 7.71 0.26 -11.50
C SER A 286 6.44 1.06 -11.22
N GLN A 287 6.21 1.41 -9.96
CA GLN A 287 5.15 2.34 -9.57
C GLN A 287 5.69 3.34 -8.56
N ILE A 288 5.40 4.62 -8.80
CA ILE A 288 5.50 5.67 -7.80
C ILE A 288 4.07 5.97 -7.32
N ILE A 289 3.83 5.84 -6.01
CA ILE A 289 2.62 6.36 -5.38
C ILE A 289 2.89 7.78 -4.88
N ILE A 290 1.98 8.69 -5.22
CA ILE A 290 2.00 10.09 -4.83
C ILE A 290 0.67 10.48 -4.19
N HIS A 291 0.68 11.56 -3.41
CA HIS A 291 -0.49 12.07 -2.72
C HIS A 291 -0.68 13.53 -3.13
N LEU A 292 -1.52 13.78 -4.11
CA LEU A 292 -1.70 15.13 -4.66
C LEU A 292 -2.60 15.98 -3.76
N GLY A 293 -2.36 17.30 -3.71
CA GLY A 293 -3.25 18.23 -3.02
C GLY A 293 -2.69 19.66 -3.00
N LYS A 294 -3.56 20.66 -2.98
CA LYS A 294 -3.20 22.08 -2.83
C LYS A 294 -3.10 22.48 -1.36
N ASP A 295 -2.13 23.35 -1.05
CA ASP A 295 -1.93 24.02 0.23
C ASP A 295 -3.08 25.01 0.52
N GLU A 296 -4.22 24.45 0.90
CA GLU A 296 -5.47 25.18 1.11
C GLU A 296 -6.04 24.95 2.52
N PRO A 297 -6.89 25.87 3.04
CA PRO A 297 -7.46 25.77 4.38
C PRO A 297 -8.22 24.46 4.65
N GLU A 298 -8.83 23.86 3.63
CA GLU A 298 -9.50 22.56 3.73
C GLU A 298 -8.51 21.46 4.09
N LEU A 299 -7.48 21.27 3.25
CA LEU A 299 -6.49 20.20 3.43
C LEU A 299 -5.72 20.36 4.75
N LYS A 300 -5.38 21.59 5.15
CA LYS A 300 -4.78 21.88 6.47
C LYS A 300 -5.61 21.39 7.65
N LYS A 301 -6.94 21.46 7.56
CA LYS A 301 -7.85 21.00 8.62
C LYS A 301 -7.96 19.48 8.66
N ILE A 302 -7.76 18.81 7.53
CA ILE A 302 -7.74 17.35 7.44
C ILE A 302 -6.43 16.82 8.03
N THR A 303 -5.29 17.37 7.59
CA THR A 303 -3.96 16.83 7.91
C THR A 303 -3.36 17.33 9.23
N VAL A 304 -4.21 17.64 10.22
CA VAL A 304 -3.76 18.16 11.53
C VAL A 304 -2.98 17.07 12.30
N ASP A 305 -1.83 17.47 12.86
CA ASP A 305 -0.92 16.62 13.64
C ASP A 305 -0.44 15.36 12.89
N HIS A 306 -0.32 15.47 11.57
CA HIS A 306 0.07 14.37 10.71
C HIS A 306 1.22 14.80 9.77
N PRO A 307 2.46 14.99 10.27
CA PRO A 307 3.53 15.67 9.54
C PRO A 307 3.98 14.98 8.24
N ASN A 308 3.80 13.67 8.14
CA ASN A 308 4.02 12.93 6.88
C ASN A 308 2.75 13.06 6.01
N PHE A 309 2.85 13.20 4.70
CA PHE A 309 1.69 13.28 3.80
C PHE A 309 0.69 14.42 4.13
N ASP A 310 1.13 15.44 4.86
CA ASP A 310 0.31 16.62 5.13
C ASP A 310 0.12 17.49 3.87
N TYR A 311 -0.64 18.57 4.02
CA TYR A 311 -0.87 19.52 2.95
C TYR A 311 0.41 20.05 2.26
N ARG A 312 1.56 20.09 2.95
CA ARG A 312 2.84 20.57 2.39
C ARG A 312 3.46 19.52 1.48
N TRP A 313 3.50 18.27 1.93
CA TRP A 313 3.93 17.14 1.11
C TRP A 313 3.04 17.02 -0.13
N ARG A 314 1.72 17.12 0.07
CA ARG A 314 0.76 17.00 -1.03
C ARG A 314 0.88 18.12 -2.07
N GLN A 315 1.14 19.35 -1.62
CA GLN A 315 1.46 20.47 -2.51
C GLN A 315 2.77 20.22 -3.26
N LYS A 316 3.80 19.68 -2.59
CA LYS A 316 5.05 19.34 -3.27
C LYS A 316 4.89 18.25 -4.31
N ASP A 317 4.13 17.20 -4.02
CA ASP A 317 3.79 16.17 -5.02
C ASP A 317 3.11 16.82 -6.23
N HIS A 318 2.12 17.71 -6.01
CA HIS A 318 1.48 18.45 -7.09
C HIS A 318 2.49 19.25 -7.93
N ASP A 319 3.29 20.10 -7.29
CA ASP A 319 4.20 21.01 -7.97
C ASP A 319 5.25 20.25 -8.80
N ILE A 320 5.84 19.21 -8.20
CA ILE A 320 6.93 18.44 -8.82
C ILE A 320 6.41 17.67 -10.02
N MET A 321 5.31 16.91 -9.86
CA MET A 321 4.79 16.08 -10.94
C MET A 321 4.35 16.92 -12.13
N ASN A 322 3.82 18.12 -11.89
CA ASN A 322 3.36 19.04 -12.93
C ASN A 322 4.46 19.94 -13.52
N SER A 323 5.68 19.91 -12.97
CA SER A 323 6.82 20.70 -13.43
C SER A 323 7.32 20.29 -14.83
N LYS A 324 8.00 21.21 -15.52
CA LYS A 324 8.66 20.87 -16.79
C LYS A 324 9.91 20.03 -16.54
N GLU A 325 10.58 20.29 -15.43
CA GLU A 325 11.79 19.66 -14.96
C GLU A 325 11.58 18.16 -14.78
N PHE A 326 10.53 17.75 -14.07
CA PHE A 326 10.20 16.33 -13.88
C PHE A 326 9.84 15.64 -15.19
N LYS A 327 9.06 16.29 -16.07
CA LYS A 327 8.72 15.73 -17.38
C LYS A 327 9.92 15.57 -18.30
N ASN A 328 10.86 16.51 -18.25
CA ASN A 328 12.11 16.39 -18.99
C ASN A 328 12.96 15.24 -18.42
N LEU A 329 13.01 15.10 -17.10
CA LEU A 329 13.74 14.02 -16.44
C LEU A 329 13.22 12.62 -16.86
N LEU A 330 11.90 12.45 -16.96
CA LEU A 330 11.29 11.21 -17.49
C LEU A 330 11.79 10.89 -18.91
N LYS A 331 11.83 11.90 -19.79
CA LYS A 331 12.30 11.73 -21.18
C LYS A 331 13.80 11.45 -21.26
N GLU A 332 14.61 12.17 -20.49
CA GLU A 332 16.06 12.01 -20.43
C GLU A 332 16.48 10.62 -19.96
N ASN A 333 15.67 9.98 -19.11
CA ASN A 333 15.92 8.65 -18.58
C ASN A 333 15.21 7.52 -19.36
N ASP A 334 14.58 7.86 -20.48
CA ASP A 334 13.81 6.97 -21.36
C ASP A 334 12.71 6.18 -20.62
N ILE A 335 12.00 6.84 -19.69
CA ILE A 335 10.91 6.24 -18.96
C ILE A 335 9.67 6.11 -19.84
N LYS A 336 9.07 4.91 -19.88
CA LYS A 336 7.81 4.65 -20.56
C LYS A 336 6.68 4.70 -19.54
N LEU A 337 5.85 5.73 -19.63
CA LEU A 337 4.68 5.85 -18.78
C LEU A 337 3.58 4.90 -19.26
N ILE A 338 3.03 4.12 -18.35
CA ILE A 338 1.89 3.21 -18.56
C ILE A 338 0.87 3.37 -17.43
N SER A 339 -0.34 2.87 -17.65
CA SER A 339 -1.43 2.87 -16.66
C SER A 339 -1.79 1.44 -16.21
N TRP A 340 -2.56 1.31 -15.12
CA TRP A 340 -3.18 0.04 -14.74
C TRP A 340 -4.21 -0.42 -15.78
N LEU A 341 -4.86 0.50 -16.49
CA LEU A 341 -5.74 0.18 -17.60
C LEU A 341 -4.98 -0.48 -18.76
N ASP A 342 -3.74 -0.06 -19.04
CA ASP A 342 -2.88 -0.70 -20.05
C ASP A 342 -2.52 -2.12 -19.61
N LEU A 343 -2.12 -2.29 -18.34
CA LEU A 343 -1.86 -3.61 -17.76
C LEU A 343 -3.09 -4.52 -17.82
N LYS A 344 -4.27 -3.99 -17.47
CA LYS A 344 -5.51 -4.75 -17.49
C LYS A 344 -5.78 -5.30 -18.88
N LYS A 345 -5.71 -4.47 -19.92
CA LYS A 345 -5.90 -4.89 -21.33
C LYS A 345 -4.90 -5.95 -21.80
N ALA A 346 -3.70 -5.99 -21.21
CA ALA A 346 -2.67 -6.96 -21.55
C ALA A 346 -2.82 -8.29 -20.78
N ILE A 347 -3.36 -8.25 -19.56
CA ILE A 347 -3.37 -9.38 -18.62
C ILE A 347 -4.73 -10.10 -18.60
N LEU A 348 -5.83 -9.36 -18.60
CA LEU A 348 -7.22 -9.82 -18.53
C LEU A 348 -7.93 -9.57 -19.86
#